data_AF-A0A5C2CY62-F1
#
_entry.id   AF-A0A5C2CY62-F1
#
_cell.length_a   1.000
_cell.length_b   1.000
_cell.length_c   1.000
_cell.angle_alpha   90.00
_cell.angle_beta   90.00
_cell.angle_gamma   90.00
#
_symmetry.space_group_name_H-M   'P 1'
#
loop_
_entity.id
_entity.type
_entity.pdbx_description
1 polymer ?
#
loop_
_entity_poly.entity_id
_entity_poly.type
_entity_poly.pdbx_seq_one_letter_code
_entity_poly.pdbx_strand_id
1 'polypeptide(L)'
;MDRAEQRFEALSAYVAQLQPDLFGRAATRRRIAEEIRGHLEDAAEHYLEQGMDARAAQAKAIEAFGDRQVVINSWAESKGIGVVTNFTRFGGLAGIIGAIGLSAAGVWAEISWSFSIGWYAEVALSFGAFLAAGMAALYVRLRGSLGRYARIGFRMIIAGLIVGFGSSMLWFAPGGAAGIALLIAGVALYLVGALRADVVPRGPLLMWAAGFAVAVIVGFAGVLAGIDTGYAAAGAGYGLFDAGWLWLGTHLWRENDRADAVHEAVAV
;
A
#
# COMPACT_ATOMS: atom_id res chain seq x y z
N MET A 1 -41.40 16.18 5.28
CA MET A 1 -40.66 15.63 4.14
C MET A 1 -41.41 15.99 2.89
N ASP A 2 -40.75 16.72 2.01
CA ASP A 2 -41.32 17.20 0.77
C ASP A 2 -41.41 16.06 -0.25
N ARG A 3 -42.37 16.07 -1.19
CA ARG A 3 -42.50 15.01 -2.21
C ARG A 3 -41.24 14.86 -3.06
N ALA A 4 -40.41 15.91 -3.12
CA ALA A 4 -39.11 15.88 -3.77
C ALA A 4 -38.07 15.03 -3.03
N GLU A 5 -38.08 14.99 -1.68
CA GLU A 5 -37.14 14.17 -0.90
C GLU A 5 -37.41 12.67 -1.06
N GLN A 6 -38.68 12.27 -1.16
CA GLN A 6 -39.06 10.87 -1.38
C GLN A 6 -38.67 10.35 -2.78
N ARG A 7 -38.44 11.24 -3.75
CA ARG A 7 -38.10 10.86 -5.13
C ARG A 7 -36.71 10.26 -5.30
N PHE A 8 -35.79 10.46 -4.36
CA PHE A 8 -34.40 10.02 -4.51
C PHE A 8 -33.86 9.26 -3.28
N GLU A 9 -34.76 8.74 -2.45
CA GLU A 9 -34.40 8.00 -1.23
C GLU A 9 -33.60 6.72 -1.55
N ALA A 10 -34.00 5.95 -2.58
CA ALA A 10 -33.30 4.72 -2.95
C ALA A 10 -31.90 4.99 -3.53
N LEU A 11 -31.76 6.05 -4.32
CA LEU A 11 -30.45 6.49 -4.84
C LEU A 11 -29.53 6.94 -3.69
N SER A 12 -30.07 7.71 -2.74
CA SER A 12 -29.33 8.14 -1.56
C SER A 12 -28.87 6.96 -0.70
N ALA A 13 -29.73 5.97 -0.51
CA ALA A 13 -29.39 4.73 0.20
C ALA A 13 -28.29 3.94 -0.53
N TYR A 14 -28.39 3.80 -1.86
CA TYR A 14 -27.37 3.14 -2.68
C TYR A 14 -26.00 3.86 -2.60
N VAL A 15 -25.99 5.19 -2.73
CA VAL A 15 -24.79 6.01 -2.60
C VAL A 15 -24.18 5.92 -1.18
N ALA A 16 -25.02 5.91 -0.14
CA ALA A 16 -24.57 5.74 1.23
C ALA A 16 -23.93 4.37 1.46
N GLN A 17 -24.45 3.32 0.80
CA GLN A 17 -23.84 2.00 0.81
C GLN A 17 -22.49 2.00 0.11
N LEU A 18 -22.36 2.65 -1.05
CA LEU A 18 -21.12 2.79 -1.85
C LEU A 18 -20.00 3.56 -1.15
N GLN A 19 -20.34 4.65 -0.48
CA GLN A 19 -19.41 5.62 0.09
C GLN A 19 -18.26 5.05 0.93
N PRO A 20 -18.46 4.07 1.85
CA PRO A 20 -17.36 3.49 2.64
C PRO A 20 -16.29 2.80 1.78
N ASP A 21 -16.63 2.29 0.60
CA ASP A 21 -15.72 1.53 -0.26
C ASP A 21 -15.05 2.37 -1.35
N LEU A 22 -15.48 3.63 -1.52
CA LEU A 22 -14.80 4.56 -2.42
C LEU A 22 -13.38 4.85 -1.93
N PHE A 23 -12.42 4.94 -2.86
CA PHE A 23 -11.03 5.23 -2.52
C PHE A 23 -10.79 6.71 -2.19
N GLY A 24 -9.91 6.97 -1.22
CA GLY A 24 -9.39 8.30 -0.89
C GLY A 24 -9.91 8.89 0.43
N ARG A 25 -9.59 10.17 0.68
CA ARG A 25 -9.95 10.90 1.90
C ARG A 25 -11.46 11.02 2.07
N ALA A 26 -11.93 11.16 3.32
CA ALA A 26 -13.36 11.36 3.61
C ALA A 26 -14.01 12.49 2.78
N ALA A 27 -13.31 13.61 2.58
CA ALA A 27 -13.79 14.70 1.72
C ALA A 27 -13.87 14.30 0.24
N THR A 28 -12.86 13.60 -0.27
CA THR A 28 -12.86 13.07 -1.64
C THR A 28 -13.98 12.05 -1.82
N ARG A 29 -14.17 11.12 -0.88
CA ARG A 29 -15.26 10.13 -0.91
C ARG A 29 -16.63 10.78 -0.90
N ARG A 30 -16.83 11.84 -0.10
CA ARG A 30 -18.07 12.64 -0.12
C ARG A 30 -18.30 13.28 -1.48
N ARG A 31 -17.29 13.97 -2.02
CA ARG A 31 -17.38 14.60 -3.34
C ARG A 31 -17.70 13.59 -4.45
N ILE A 32 -17.07 12.41 -4.41
CA ILE A 32 -17.35 11.34 -5.40
C ILE A 32 -18.76 10.78 -5.21
N ALA A 33 -19.17 10.55 -3.96
CA ALA A 33 -20.53 10.10 -3.67
C ALA A 33 -21.58 11.11 -4.16
N GLU A 34 -21.30 12.42 -4.05
CA GLU A 34 -22.12 13.49 -4.62
C GLU A 34 -22.14 13.46 -6.15
N GLU A 35 -21.00 13.24 -6.81
CA GLU A 35 -20.90 13.10 -8.28
C GLU A 35 -21.67 11.87 -8.79
N ILE A 36 -21.50 10.72 -8.13
CA ILE A 36 -22.25 9.49 -8.42
C ILE A 36 -23.76 9.72 -8.22
N ARG A 37 -24.14 10.40 -7.12
CA ARG A 37 -25.53 10.75 -6.86
C ARG A 37 -26.10 11.59 -8.01
N GLY A 38 -25.39 12.64 -8.43
CA GLY A 38 -25.82 13.48 -9.56
C GLY A 38 -26.05 12.66 -10.83
N HIS A 39 -25.12 11.77 -11.20
CA HIS A 39 -25.30 10.92 -12.39
C HIS A 39 -26.47 9.93 -12.27
N LEU A 40 -26.72 9.38 -11.08
CA LEU A 40 -27.87 8.52 -10.83
C LEU A 40 -29.19 9.29 -10.87
N GLU A 41 -29.21 10.52 -10.36
CA GLU A 41 -30.36 11.42 -10.41
C GLU A 41 -30.66 11.82 -11.86
N ASP A 42 -29.66 12.22 -12.64
CA ASP A 42 -29.78 12.52 -14.08
C ASP A 42 -30.34 11.31 -14.85
N ALA A 43 -29.83 10.10 -14.57
CA ALA A 43 -30.30 8.88 -15.21
C ALA A 43 -31.74 8.52 -14.79
N ALA A 44 -32.10 8.69 -13.52
CA ALA A 44 -33.46 8.45 -13.04
C ALA A 44 -34.46 9.47 -13.62
N GLU A 45 -34.07 10.73 -13.73
CA GLU A 45 -34.87 11.78 -14.37
C GLU A 45 -35.13 11.47 -15.84
N HIS A 46 -34.11 10.99 -16.56
CA HIS A 46 -34.27 10.52 -17.94
C HIS A 46 -35.33 9.42 -18.07
N TYR A 47 -35.38 8.44 -17.16
CA TYR A 47 -36.42 7.39 -17.18
C TYR A 47 -37.80 7.89 -16.75
N LEU A 48 -37.87 8.89 -15.87
CA LEU A 48 -39.12 9.56 -15.51
C LEU A 48 -39.71 10.31 -16.70
N GLU A 49 -38.90 11.02 -17.49
CA GLU A 49 -39.32 11.70 -18.71
C GLU A 49 -39.88 10.74 -19.77
N GLN A 50 -39.43 9.48 -19.75
CA GLN A 50 -39.96 8.40 -20.59
C GLN A 50 -41.29 7.81 -20.06
N GLY A 51 -41.82 8.34 -18.97
CA GLY A 51 -43.10 7.93 -18.38
C GLY A 51 -43.02 6.75 -17.42
N MET A 52 -41.82 6.34 -16.96
CA MET A 52 -41.70 5.34 -15.90
C MET A 52 -42.17 5.91 -14.55
N ASP A 53 -42.67 5.04 -13.67
CA ASP A 53 -42.91 5.43 -12.28
C ASP A 53 -41.59 5.70 -11.55
N ALA A 54 -41.62 6.54 -10.51
CA ALA A 54 -40.41 7.00 -9.83
C ALA A 54 -39.60 5.86 -9.19
N ARG A 55 -40.23 4.77 -8.75
CA ARG A 55 -39.53 3.65 -8.14
C ARG A 55 -38.84 2.79 -9.21
N ALA A 56 -39.54 2.51 -10.32
CA ALA A 56 -38.96 1.81 -11.46
C ALA A 56 -37.82 2.60 -12.10
N ALA A 57 -37.97 3.92 -12.26
CA ALA A 57 -36.95 4.80 -12.80
C ALA A 57 -35.65 4.75 -11.98
N GLN A 58 -35.75 4.87 -10.64
CA GLN A 58 -34.59 4.76 -9.75
C GLN A 58 -33.93 3.37 -9.82
N ALA A 59 -34.73 2.30 -9.80
CA ALA A 59 -34.22 0.94 -9.92
C ALA A 59 -33.49 0.73 -11.26
N LYS A 60 -34.05 1.25 -12.36
CA LYS A 60 -33.44 1.19 -13.69
C LYS A 60 -32.16 2.00 -13.77
N ALA A 61 -32.10 3.17 -13.13
CA ALA A 61 -30.90 3.98 -13.02
C ALA A 61 -29.77 3.20 -12.30
N ILE A 62 -30.08 2.57 -11.16
CA ILE A 62 -29.11 1.75 -10.42
C ILE A 62 -28.66 0.54 -11.26
N GLU A 63 -29.59 -0.15 -11.92
CA GLU A 63 -29.30 -1.28 -12.81
C GLU A 63 -28.37 -0.86 -13.97
N ALA A 64 -28.67 0.27 -14.62
CA ALA A 64 -27.89 0.80 -15.73
C ALA A 64 -26.50 1.32 -15.31
N PHE A 65 -26.39 1.83 -14.08
CA PHE A 65 -25.11 2.26 -13.50
C PHE A 65 -24.16 1.07 -13.30
N GLY A 66 -24.71 -0.13 -13.14
CA GLY A 66 -23.99 -1.39 -13.15
C GLY A 66 -23.62 -1.90 -11.76
N ASP A 67 -22.84 -2.99 -11.75
CA ASP A 67 -22.39 -3.60 -10.52
C ASP A 67 -21.51 -2.63 -9.70
N ARG A 68 -21.80 -2.58 -8.40
CA ARG A 68 -21.13 -1.70 -7.44
C ARG A 68 -19.61 -1.85 -7.48
N GLN A 69 -19.11 -3.08 -7.55
CA GLN A 69 -17.68 -3.38 -7.53
C GLN A 69 -17.02 -2.92 -8.84
N VAL A 70 -17.71 -3.06 -9.97
CA VAL A 70 -17.24 -2.55 -11.27
C VAL A 70 -17.06 -1.02 -11.22
N VAL A 71 -18.01 -0.27 -10.66
CA VAL A 71 -17.89 1.19 -10.52
C VAL A 71 -16.70 1.57 -9.63
N ILE A 72 -16.56 0.92 -8.48
CA ILE A 72 -15.44 1.15 -7.55
C ILE A 72 -14.10 0.89 -8.24
N ASN A 73 -14.00 -0.22 -9.00
CA ASN A 73 -12.78 -0.60 -9.71
C ASN A 73 -12.46 0.35 -10.87
N SER A 74 -13.46 0.71 -11.68
CA SER A 74 -13.31 1.68 -12.78
C SER A 74 -12.85 3.04 -12.26
N TRP A 75 -13.39 3.49 -11.13
CA TRP A 75 -12.93 4.70 -10.48
C TRP A 75 -11.49 4.59 -9.97
N ALA A 76 -11.15 3.50 -9.28
CA ALA A 76 -9.79 3.25 -8.82
C ALA A 76 -8.78 3.31 -9.98
N GLU A 77 -9.12 2.66 -11.10
CA GLU A 77 -8.33 2.65 -12.33
C GLU A 77 -8.17 4.05 -12.92
N SER A 78 -9.25 4.86 -12.98
CA SER A 78 -9.21 6.25 -13.45
C SER A 78 -8.27 7.14 -12.62
N LYS A 79 -8.07 6.80 -11.33
CA LYS A 79 -7.13 7.48 -10.42
C LYS A 79 -5.75 6.84 -10.41
N GLY A 80 -5.53 5.81 -11.23
CA GLY A 80 -4.33 5.00 -11.28
C GLY A 80 -4.03 4.30 -9.95
N ILE A 81 -5.04 4.14 -9.09
CA ILE A 81 -4.97 3.28 -7.91
C ILE A 81 -5.09 1.87 -8.45
N GLY A 82 -4.01 1.08 -8.37
CA GLY A 82 -4.02 -0.28 -8.91
C GLY A 82 -5.09 -1.09 -8.18
N VAL A 83 -5.95 -1.83 -8.88
CA VAL A 83 -6.95 -2.73 -8.28
C VAL A 83 -6.25 -3.81 -7.44
N VAL A 84 -6.97 -4.42 -6.50
CA VAL A 84 -6.43 -5.57 -5.75
C VAL A 84 -6.15 -6.67 -6.76
N THR A 85 -4.92 -7.16 -6.81
CA THR A 85 -4.51 -8.25 -7.72
C THR A 85 -3.80 -9.34 -6.94
N ASN A 86 -3.72 -10.54 -7.53
CA ASN A 86 -2.86 -11.60 -7.00
C ASN A 86 -1.41 -11.12 -6.83
N PHE A 87 -0.92 -10.24 -7.70
CA PHE A 87 0.41 -9.64 -7.55
C PHE A 87 0.55 -8.81 -6.27
N THR A 88 -0.41 -7.94 -5.95
CA THR A 88 -0.36 -7.14 -4.71
C THR A 88 -0.51 -7.99 -3.46
N ARG A 89 -1.28 -9.09 -3.56
CA ARG A 89 -1.45 -10.09 -2.50
C ARG A 89 -0.15 -10.84 -2.19
N PHE A 90 0.45 -11.45 -3.21
CA PHE A 90 1.72 -12.16 -3.06
C PHE A 90 2.86 -11.20 -2.71
N GLY A 91 2.80 -9.96 -3.18
CA GLY A 91 3.71 -8.90 -2.76
C GLY A 91 3.58 -8.56 -1.27
N GLY A 92 2.36 -8.47 -0.75
CA GLY A 92 2.12 -8.31 0.69
C GLY A 92 2.76 -9.44 1.50
N LEU A 93 2.57 -10.69 1.08
CA LEU A 93 3.20 -11.86 1.71
C LEU A 93 4.72 -11.84 1.60
N ALA A 94 5.26 -11.50 0.43
CA ALA A 94 6.70 -11.34 0.22
C ALA A 94 7.28 -10.26 1.15
N GLY A 95 6.58 -9.13 1.33
CA GLY A 95 6.97 -8.09 2.28
C GLY A 95 7.07 -8.61 3.72
N ILE A 96 6.11 -9.42 4.16
CA ILE A 96 6.13 -10.06 5.49
C ILE A 96 7.34 -10.99 5.64
N ILE A 97 7.53 -11.90 4.68
CA ILE A 97 8.63 -12.88 4.70
C ILE A 97 9.97 -12.17 4.69
N GLY A 98 10.11 -11.14 3.85
CA GLY A 98 11.32 -10.34 3.74
C GLY A 98 11.64 -9.58 5.02
N ALA A 99 10.65 -8.94 5.65
CA ALA A 99 10.84 -8.20 6.89
C ALA A 99 11.26 -9.13 8.05
N ILE A 100 10.45 -10.15 8.35
CA ILE A 100 10.73 -11.11 9.43
C ILE A 100 12.05 -11.84 9.19
N GLY A 101 12.31 -12.26 7.95
CA GLY A 101 13.52 -12.98 7.60
C GLY A 101 14.79 -12.15 7.72
N LEU A 102 14.76 -10.87 7.33
CA LEU A 102 15.89 -9.95 7.53
C LEU A 102 16.19 -9.75 9.01
N SER A 103 15.16 -9.56 9.83
CA SER A 103 15.32 -9.40 11.28
C SER A 103 15.89 -10.66 11.93
N ALA A 104 15.36 -11.83 11.56
CA ALA A 104 15.87 -13.11 12.04
C ALA A 104 17.34 -13.33 11.62
N ALA A 105 17.69 -13.01 10.36
CA ALA A 105 19.05 -13.09 9.87
C ALA A 105 20.00 -12.14 10.63
N GLY A 106 19.54 -10.92 10.95
CA GLY A 106 20.30 -9.97 11.76
C GLY A 106 20.59 -10.51 13.16
N VAL A 107 19.57 -11.02 13.86
CA VAL A 107 19.73 -11.62 15.19
C VAL A 107 20.67 -12.84 15.15
N TRP A 108 20.61 -13.66 14.10
CA TRP A 108 21.48 -14.81 13.94
C TRP A 108 22.93 -14.47 13.62
N ALA A 109 23.19 -13.41 12.84
CA ALA A 109 24.55 -12.94 12.58
C ALA A 109 25.27 -12.54 13.86
N GLU A 110 24.54 -11.97 14.81
CA GLU A 110 25.08 -11.53 16.08
C GLU A 110 25.38 -12.68 17.06
N ILE A 111 24.60 -13.76 17.01
CA ILE A 111 24.74 -14.91 17.92
C ILE A 111 25.71 -15.96 17.36
N SER A 112 25.87 -16.01 16.03
CA SER A 112 26.64 -17.04 15.34
C SER A 112 27.79 -16.46 14.52
N TRP A 113 29.00 -16.62 15.02
CA TRP A 113 30.23 -16.25 14.33
C TRP A 113 30.35 -16.91 12.95
N SER A 114 29.98 -18.19 12.83
CA SER A 114 30.00 -18.92 11.55
C SER A 114 28.98 -18.38 10.54
N PHE A 115 27.83 -17.91 11.02
CA PHE A 115 26.83 -17.26 10.16
C PHE A 115 27.30 -15.89 9.68
N SER A 116 27.91 -15.10 10.58
CA SER A 116 28.42 -13.76 10.28
C SER A 116 29.49 -13.72 9.18
N ILE A 117 30.36 -14.74 9.11
CA ILE A 117 31.55 -14.73 8.24
C ILE A 117 31.28 -15.24 6.83
N GLY A 118 30.18 -15.96 6.58
CA GLY A 118 29.96 -16.60 5.27
C GLY A 118 28.54 -16.59 4.75
N TRP A 119 27.52 -16.77 5.61
CA TRP A 119 26.17 -17.10 5.15
C TRP A 119 25.18 -15.95 5.29
N TYR A 120 25.49 -14.97 6.13
CA TYR A 120 24.62 -13.82 6.37
C TYR A 120 24.25 -13.11 5.07
N ALA A 121 25.22 -12.82 4.21
CA ALA A 121 24.97 -12.10 2.96
C ALA A 121 24.00 -12.86 2.03
N GLU A 122 24.16 -14.18 1.90
CA GLU A 122 23.32 -15.03 1.03
C GLU A 122 21.88 -15.13 1.55
N VAL A 123 21.73 -15.31 2.87
CA VAL A 123 20.42 -15.41 3.53
C VAL A 123 19.72 -14.06 3.55
N ALA A 124 20.41 -13.00 3.97
CA ALA A 124 19.87 -11.65 4.01
C ALA A 124 19.49 -11.13 2.62
N LEU A 125 20.25 -11.50 1.57
CA LEU A 125 19.91 -11.12 0.20
C LEU A 125 18.54 -11.67 -0.22
N SER A 126 18.26 -12.93 0.09
CA SER A 126 16.99 -13.58 -0.26
C SER A 126 15.81 -12.86 0.39
N PHE A 127 15.94 -12.50 1.68
CA PHE A 127 14.91 -11.75 2.39
C PHE A 127 14.82 -10.28 1.92
N GLY A 128 15.95 -9.67 1.58
CA GLY A 128 15.99 -8.36 0.92
C GLY A 128 15.24 -8.35 -0.41
N ALA A 129 15.36 -9.41 -1.21
CA ALA A 129 14.63 -9.55 -2.47
C ALA A 129 13.11 -9.68 -2.24
N PHE A 130 12.69 -10.47 -1.24
CA PHE A 130 11.28 -10.56 -0.85
C PHE A 130 10.71 -9.22 -0.36
N LEU A 131 11.47 -8.49 0.45
CA LEU A 131 11.08 -7.15 0.90
C LEU A 131 10.96 -6.17 -0.28
N ALA A 132 11.93 -6.19 -1.20
CA ALA A 132 11.91 -5.37 -2.41
C ALA A 132 10.71 -5.71 -3.31
N ALA A 133 10.36 -7.00 -3.45
CA ALA A 133 9.15 -7.42 -4.16
C ALA A 133 7.88 -6.89 -3.50
N GLY A 134 7.80 -6.92 -2.16
CA GLY A 134 6.68 -6.33 -1.42
C GLY A 134 6.56 -4.82 -1.61
N MET A 135 7.69 -4.11 -1.61
CA MET A 135 7.73 -2.68 -1.91
C MET A 135 7.33 -2.37 -3.36
N ALA A 136 7.73 -3.20 -4.31
CA ALA A 136 7.34 -3.05 -5.72
C ALA A 136 5.83 -3.27 -5.91
N ALA A 137 5.27 -4.28 -5.25
CA ALA A 137 3.82 -4.51 -5.24
C ALA A 137 3.05 -3.34 -4.64
N LEU A 138 3.51 -2.81 -3.50
CA LEU A 138 2.95 -1.61 -2.90
C LEU A 138 3.09 -0.39 -3.82
N TYR A 139 4.23 -0.22 -4.50
CA TYR A 139 4.41 0.84 -5.49
C TYR A 139 3.40 0.73 -6.64
N VAL A 140 3.21 -0.47 -7.21
CA VAL A 140 2.24 -0.69 -8.30
C VAL A 140 0.81 -0.38 -7.83
N ARG A 141 0.44 -0.81 -6.63
CA ARG A 141 -0.85 -0.49 -5.99
C ARG A 141 -1.05 1.01 -5.85
N LEU A 142 -0.01 1.73 -5.44
CA LEU A 142 -0.09 3.16 -5.13
C LEU A 142 0.20 4.07 -6.33
N ARG A 143 0.74 3.59 -7.45
CA ARG A 143 1.44 4.42 -8.46
C ARG A 143 0.69 5.65 -8.97
N GLY A 144 -0.64 5.59 -9.14
CA GLY A 144 -1.44 6.75 -9.58
C GLY A 144 -1.71 7.78 -8.49
N SER A 145 -1.64 7.36 -7.22
CA SER A 145 -1.75 8.23 -6.04
C SER A 145 -0.38 8.74 -5.54
N LEU A 146 0.72 8.12 -5.96
CA LEU A 146 2.06 8.52 -5.54
C LEU A 146 2.47 9.83 -6.22
N GLY A 147 2.69 10.86 -5.40
CA GLY A 147 3.29 12.11 -5.83
C GLY A 147 4.70 11.92 -6.42
N ARG A 148 5.24 13.00 -7.00
CA ARG A 148 6.59 13.01 -7.62
C ARG A 148 7.67 12.46 -6.67
N TYR A 149 7.60 12.81 -5.39
CA TYR A 149 8.58 12.40 -4.37
C TYR A 149 8.64 10.88 -4.17
N ALA A 150 7.51 10.19 -4.03
CA ALA A 150 7.54 8.74 -3.86
C ALA A 150 8.04 8.00 -5.10
N ARG A 151 7.74 8.51 -6.30
CA ARG A 151 8.28 7.93 -7.55
C ARG A 151 9.79 8.10 -7.65
N ILE A 152 10.32 9.26 -7.25
CA ILE A 152 11.77 9.49 -7.13
C ILE A 152 12.35 8.56 -6.07
N GLY A 153 11.72 8.47 -4.89
CA GLY A 153 12.15 7.60 -3.80
C GLY A 153 12.24 6.14 -4.21
N PHE A 154 11.23 5.62 -4.92
CA PHE A 154 11.24 4.25 -5.43
C PHE A 154 12.38 4.01 -6.44
N ARG A 155 12.66 4.97 -7.34
CA ARG A 155 13.80 4.89 -8.25
C ARG A 155 15.13 4.90 -7.50
N MET A 156 15.24 5.70 -6.43
CA MET A 156 16.42 5.72 -5.57
C MET A 156 16.60 4.41 -4.80
N ILE A 157 15.52 3.75 -4.37
CA ILE A 157 15.57 2.41 -3.78
C ILE A 157 16.18 1.43 -4.78
N ILE A 158 15.65 1.39 -6.02
CA ILE A 158 16.18 0.50 -7.07
C ILE A 158 17.65 0.82 -7.37
N ALA A 159 18.00 2.10 -7.56
CA ALA A 159 19.37 2.52 -7.80
C ALA A 159 20.29 2.16 -6.63
N GLY A 160 19.84 2.35 -5.40
CA GLY A 160 20.57 2.00 -4.19
C GLY A 160 20.79 0.50 -4.04
N LEU A 161 19.80 -0.33 -4.38
CA LEU A 161 19.96 -1.79 -4.45
C LEU A 161 21.00 -2.17 -5.50
N ILE A 162 20.91 -1.64 -6.72
CA ILE A 162 21.86 -1.92 -7.81
C ILE A 162 23.27 -1.48 -7.45
N VAL A 163 23.44 -0.26 -6.94
CA VAL A 163 24.75 0.31 -6.58
C VAL A 163 25.33 -0.42 -5.37
N GLY A 164 24.54 -0.61 -4.30
CA GLY A 164 25.00 -1.27 -3.08
C GLY A 164 25.38 -2.73 -3.31
N PHE A 165 24.55 -3.48 -4.05
CA PHE A 165 24.83 -4.87 -4.36
C PHE A 165 25.93 -5.04 -5.40
N GLY A 166 25.88 -4.26 -6.50
CA GLY A 166 26.88 -4.32 -7.55
C GLY A 166 28.28 -3.97 -7.06
N SER A 167 28.41 -3.00 -6.15
CA SER A 167 29.70 -2.60 -5.58
C SER A 167 30.25 -3.57 -4.54
N SER A 168 29.39 -4.17 -3.71
CA SER A 168 29.81 -5.19 -2.73
C SER A 168 30.32 -6.47 -3.40
N MET A 169 29.76 -6.84 -4.56
CA MET A 169 30.25 -7.94 -5.38
C MET A 169 31.60 -7.65 -6.07
N LEU A 170 31.92 -6.37 -6.31
CA LEU A 170 33.13 -5.95 -7.01
C LEU A 170 34.27 -5.49 -6.08
N TRP A 171 34.18 -5.74 -4.77
CA TRP A 171 35.19 -5.34 -3.76
C TRP A 171 35.47 -3.81 -3.68
N PHE A 172 34.59 -2.97 -4.23
CA PHE A 172 34.74 -1.51 -4.18
C PHE A 172 33.99 -0.92 -2.98
N ALA A 173 34.72 -0.68 -1.89
CA ALA A 173 34.21 -0.11 -0.63
C ALA A 173 33.36 1.17 -0.74
N PRO A 174 33.63 2.14 -1.65
CA PRO A 174 32.85 3.39 -1.70
C PRO A 174 31.41 3.19 -2.18
N GLY A 175 31.16 2.20 -3.04
CA GLY A 175 29.86 1.98 -3.64
C GLY A 175 28.83 1.46 -2.63
N GLY A 176 29.26 0.69 -1.63
CA GLY A 176 28.38 0.15 -0.59
C GLY A 176 27.74 1.28 0.24
N ALA A 177 28.55 2.24 0.69
CA ALA A 177 28.08 3.39 1.44
C ALA A 177 27.13 4.28 0.62
N ALA A 178 27.47 4.55 -0.65
CA ALA A 178 26.61 5.31 -1.55
C ALA A 178 25.27 4.60 -1.82
N GLY A 179 25.29 3.28 -1.99
CA GLY A 179 24.09 2.45 -2.16
C GLY A 179 23.18 2.50 -0.94
N ILE A 180 23.73 2.37 0.27
CA ILE A 180 22.97 2.47 1.53
C ILE A 180 22.37 3.87 1.70
N ALA A 181 23.12 4.93 1.43
CA ALA A 181 22.61 6.30 1.50
C ALA A 181 21.43 6.53 0.53
N LEU A 182 21.54 6.02 -0.70
CA LEU A 182 20.46 6.06 -1.69
C LEU A 182 19.23 5.26 -1.25
N LEU A 183 19.42 4.08 -0.65
CA LEU A 183 18.34 3.28 -0.09
C LEU A 183 17.61 4.03 1.02
N ILE A 184 18.35 4.61 1.98
CA ILE A 184 17.77 5.33 3.11
C ILE A 184 16.94 6.53 2.61
N ALA A 185 17.53 7.37 1.77
CA ALA A 185 16.84 8.53 1.20
C ALA A 185 15.64 8.11 0.33
N GLY A 186 15.79 7.03 -0.43
CA GLY A 186 14.74 6.49 -1.28
C GLY A 186 13.55 5.97 -0.48
N VAL A 187 13.79 5.18 0.58
CA VAL A 187 12.75 4.67 1.50
C VAL A 187 12.06 5.83 2.20
N ALA A 188 12.81 6.82 2.70
CA ALA A 188 12.22 8.00 3.34
C ALA A 188 11.26 8.76 2.39
N LEU A 189 11.69 9.05 1.16
CA LEU A 189 10.87 9.73 0.17
C LEU A 189 9.65 8.90 -0.24
N TYR A 190 9.83 7.58 -0.38
CA TYR A 190 8.76 6.64 -0.68
C TYR A 190 7.70 6.63 0.42
N LEU A 191 8.11 6.50 1.68
CA LEU A 191 7.24 6.53 2.86
C LEU A 191 6.45 7.83 2.98
N VAL A 192 7.11 8.98 2.76
CA VAL A 192 6.42 10.29 2.77
C VAL A 192 5.33 10.34 1.70
N GLY A 193 5.60 9.85 0.50
CA GLY A 193 4.58 9.81 -0.55
C GLY A 193 3.48 8.78 -0.28
N ALA A 194 3.80 7.62 0.28
CA ALA A 194 2.82 6.61 0.68
C ALA A 194 1.88 7.12 1.79
N LEU A 195 2.42 7.79 2.81
CA LEU A 195 1.65 8.43 3.88
C LEU A 195 0.74 9.55 3.35
N ARG A 196 1.19 10.29 2.34
CA ARG A 196 0.39 11.35 1.69
C ARG A 196 -0.70 10.80 0.78
N ALA A 197 -0.46 9.66 0.15
CA ALA A 197 -1.38 9.02 -0.78
C ALA A 197 -2.68 8.57 -0.11
N ASP A 198 -2.64 8.21 1.19
CA ASP A 198 -3.81 7.85 2.00
C ASP A 198 -4.64 6.68 1.42
N VAL A 199 -3.98 5.78 0.69
CA VAL A 199 -4.60 4.61 0.05
C VAL A 199 -4.45 3.35 0.89
N VAL A 200 -3.45 3.29 1.77
CA VAL A 200 -3.25 2.18 2.72
C VAL A 200 -3.42 2.66 4.16
N PRO A 201 -3.71 1.77 5.12
CA PRO A 201 -3.95 2.16 6.49
C PRO A 201 -2.73 2.90 7.09
N ARG A 202 -2.97 4.07 7.68
CA ARG A 202 -1.89 4.93 8.22
C ARG A 202 -1.14 4.29 9.38
N GLY A 203 -1.83 3.53 10.23
CA GLY A 203 -1.23 2.81 11.36
C GLY A 203 0.00 1.99 10.97
N PRO A 204 -0.14 0.99 10.07
CA PRO A 204 0.99 0.19 9.61
C PRO A 204 2.10 1.03 8.94
N LEU A 205 1.74 2.03 8.11
CA LEU A 205 2.75 2.90 7.49
C LEU A 205 3.52 3.73 8.50
N LEU A 206 2.87 4.23 9.55
CA LEU A 206 3.53 5.00 10.61
C LEU A 206 4.44 4.11 11.45
N MET A 207 4.02 2.88 11.74
CA MET A 207 4.88 1.89 12.41
C MET A 207 6.11 1.56 11.55
N TRP A 208 5.90 1.35 10.25
CA TRP A 208 6.97 1.09 9.29
C TRP A 208 7.94 2.28 9.21
N ALA A 209 7.43 3.51 9.11
CA ALA A 209 8.24 4.71 9.05
C ALA A 209 8.98 5.01 10.36
N ALA A 210 8.33 4.78 11.51
CA ALA A 210 8.94 4.96 12.83
C ALA A 210 10.07 3.94 13.05
N GLY A 211 9.83 2.66 12.75
CA GLY A 211 10.87 1.62 12.83
C GLY A 211 12.06 1.92 11.93
N PHE A 212 11.79 2.35 10.69
CA PHE A 212 12.84 2.80 9.76
C PHE A 212 13.63 3.99 10.32
N ALA A 213 12.96 5.02 10.84
CA ALA A 213 13.63 6.18 11.41
C ALA A 213 14.50 5.82 12.62
N VAL A 214 13.99 4.98 13.52
CA VAL A 214 14.74 4.46 14.67
C VAL A 214 15.97 3.68 14.21
N ALA A 215 15.83 2.76 13.25
CA ALA A 215 16.94 1.99 12.72
C ALA A 215 18.04 2.89 12.12
N VAL A 216 17.66 3.92 11.35
CA VAL A 216 18.60 4.88 10.78
C VAL A 216 19.30 5.69 11.88
N ILE A 217 18.55 6.24 12.84
CA ILE A 217 19.13 7.06 13.93
C ILE A 217 20.10 6.24 14.76
N VAL A 218 19.71 5.04 15.19
CA VAL A 218 20.56 4.18 16.01
C VAL A 218 21.81 3.73 15.23
N GLY A 219 21.65 3.34 13.97
CA GLY A 219 22.79 2.97 13.10
C GLY A 219 23.79 4.11 12.92
N PHE A 220 23.32 5.34 12.65
CA PHE A 220 24.21 6.50 12.54
C PHE A 220 24.87 6.87 13.88
N ALA A 221 24.12 6.81 14.99
CA ALA A 221 24.67 7.08 16.31
C ALA A 221 25.77 6.08 16.70
N GLY A 222 25.59 4.80 16.38
CA GLY A 222 26.60 3.76 16.57
C GLY A 222 27.89 4.04 15.81
N VAL A 223 27.77 4.36 14.52
CA VAL A 223 28.91 4.74 13.68
C VAL A 223 29.67 5.94 14.24
N LEU A 224 28.95 6.99 14.68
CA LEU A 224 29.59 8.19 15.25
C LEU A 224 30.24 7.93 16.61
N ALA A 225 29.65 7.06 17.42
CA ALA A 225 30.16 6.73 18.75
C ALA A 225 31.27 5.66 18.72
N GLY A 226 31.52 5.01 17.57
CA GLY A 226 32.38 3.83 17.49
C GLY A 226 31.84 2.65 18.31
N ILE A 227 30.52 2.59 18.49
CA ILE A 227 29.84 1.55 19.26
C ILE A 227 29.16 0.60 18.28
N ASP A 228 29.35 -0.69 18.50
CA ASP A 228 28.54 -1.69 17.81
C ASP A 228 27.09 -1.62 18.31
N THR A 229 26.23 -0.98 17.52
CA THR A 229 24.81 -0.84 17.83
C THR A 229 23.97 -1.99 17.30
N GLY A 230 24.57 -3.06 16.77
CA GLY A 230 23.88 -4.17 16.10
C GLY A 230 22.60 -4.60 16.84
N TYR A 231 22.70 -4.93 18.13
CA TYR A 231 21.58 -5.35 18.97
C TYR A 231 20.51 -4.27 19.20
N ALA A 232 20.91 -3.01 19.42
CA ALA A 232 19.99 -1.92 19.75
C ALA A 232 19.24 -1.42 18.50
N ALA A 233 19.93 -1.33 17.37
CA ALA A 233 19.34 -1.01 16.08
C ALA A 233 18.41 -2.13 15.61
N ALA A 234 18.85 -3.38 15.81
CA ALA A 234 18.07 -4.54 15.39
C ALA A 234 16.81 -4.76 16.25
N GLY A 235 16.91 -4.63 17.57
CA GLY A 235 15.78 -4.88 18.46
C GLY A 235 14.65 -3.86 18.32
N ALA A 236 14.95 -2.57 18.46
CA ALA A 236 13.92 -1.52 18.51
C ALA A 236 13.47 -1.05 17.12
N GLY A 237 14.40 -0.94 16.17
CA GLY A 237 14.13 -0.47 14.80
C GLY A 237 13.40 -1.52 13.97
N TYR A 238 13.95 -2.74 13.90
CA TYR A 238 13.33 -3.78 13.07
C TYR A 238 12.02 -4.31 13.64
N GLY A 239 11.84 -4.39 14.96
CA GLY A 239 10.57 -4.83 15.55
C GLY A 239 9.37 -3.97 15.12
N LEU A 240 9.52 -2.64 15.12
CA LEU A 240 8.49 -1.71 14.64
C LEU A 240 8.31 -1.77 13.11
N PHE A 241 9.41 -1.91 12.39
CA PHE A 241 9.42 -2.06 10.93
C PHE A 241 8.65 -3.32 10.50
N ASP A 242 8.93 -4.46 11.13
CA ASP A 242 8.33 -5.76 10.87
C ASP A 242 6.86 -5.78 11.24
N ALA A 243 6.50 -5.20 12.39
CA ALA A 243 5.09 -5.08 12.79
C ALA A 243 4.30 -4.23 11.78
N GLY A 244 4.91 -3.18 11.24
CA GLY A 244 4.36 -2.41 10.12
C GLY A 244 4.12 -3.25 8.87
N TRP A 245 5.11 -4.07 8.46
CA TRP A 245 4.99 -4.97 7.31
C TRP A 245 4.01 -6.12 7.52
N LEU A 246 3.98 -6.71 8.71
CA LEU A 246 3.04 -7.75 9.09
C LEU A 246 1.61 -7.23 8.93
N TRP A 247 1.34 -6.04 9.45
CA TRP A 247 0.02 -5.46 9.36
C TRP A 247 -0.31 -5.00 7.92
N LEU A 248 0.63 -4.38 7.22
CA LEU A 248 0.42 -3.97 5.83
C LEU A 248 0.21 -5.17 4.89
N GLY A 249 1.04 -6.21 5.03
CA GLY A 249 0.95 -7.42 4.22
C GLY A 249 -0.32 -8.22 4.50
N THR A 250 -0.75 -8.34 5.77
CA THR A 250 -2.03 -8.98 6.12
C THR A 250 -3.22 -8.18 5.60
N HIS A 251 -3.13 -6.85 5.59
CA HIS A 251 -4.14 -6.00 4.96
C HIS A 251 -4.24 -6.28 3.45
N LEU A 252 -3.12 -6.23 2.73
CA LEU A 252 -3.08 -6.53 1.29
C LEU A 252 -3.56 -7.95 0.96
N TRP A 253 -3.30 -8.92 1.84
CA TRP A 253 -3.76 -10.29 1.67
C TRP A 253 -5.28 -10.42 1.80
N ARG A 254 -5.87 -9.79 2.82
CA ARG A 254 -7.31 -9.88 3.14
C ARG A 254 -8.21 -9.06 2.24
N GLU A 255 -7.67 -8.09 1.50
CA GLU A 255 -8.45 -7.30 0.53
C GLU A 255 -9.08 -8.20 -0.55
N ASN A 256 -8.44 -9.32 -0.92
CA ASN A 256 -8.96 -10.21 -1.97
C ASN A 256 -10.05 -11.16 -1.48
N ASP A 257 -9.96 -11.64 -0.23
CA ASP A 257 -10.99 -12.52 0.35
C ASP A 257 -12.38 -11.83 0.32
N ARG A 258 -12.39 -10.50 0.44
CA ARG A 258 -13.62 -9.70 0.31
C ARG A 258 -14.12 -9.60 -1.14
N ALA A 259 -13.21 -9.47 -2.09
CA ALA A 259 -13.56 -9.43 -3.51
C ALA A 259 -14.11 -10.79 -3.98
N ASP A 260 -13.46 -11.89 -3.56
CA ASP A 260 -13.85 -13.26 -3.89
C ASP A 260 -15.24 -13.59 -3.28
N ALA A 261 -15.49 -13.23 -2.02
CA ALA A 261 -16.78 -13.43 -1.36
C ALA A 261 -17.94 -12.67 -2.04
N VAL A 262 -17.67 -11.48 -2.60
CA VAL A 262 -18.66 -10.72 -3.37
C VAL A 262 -18.96 -11.42 -4.71
N HIS A 263 -17.94 -11.95 -5.39
CA HIS A 263 -18.15 -12.70 -6.63
C HIS A 263 -18.96 -13.99 -6.41
N GLU A 264 -18.70 -14.73 -5.33
CA GLU A 264 -19.48 -15.92 -4.98
C GLU A 264 -20.93 -15.59 -4.64
N ALA A 265 -21.19 -14.50 -3.92
CA ALA A 265 -22.55 -14.08 -3.57
C ALA A 265 -23.40 -13.63 -4.78
N VAL A 266 -22.77 -13.20 -5.87
CA VAL A 266 -23.45 -12.79 -7.12
C VAL A 266 -23.71 -13.97 -8.06
N ALA A 267 -22.99 -15.09 -7.88
CA ALA A 267 -23.13 -16.28 -8.71
C ALA A 267 -24.28 -17.23 -8.29
N VAL A 268 -24.96 -16.93 -7.18
CA VAL A 268 -26.07 -17.70 -6.59
C VAL A 268 -27.40 -16.99 -6.83
#